data_AF-A0A954VC69-F1
#
_entry.id   AF-A0A954VC69-F1
#
_cell.length_a   1.000
_cell.length_b   1.000
_cell.length_c   1.000
_cell.angle_alpha   90.00
_cell.angle_beta   90.00
_cell.angle_gamma   90.00
#
_symmetry.space_group_name_H-M   'P 1'
#
loop_
_entity.id
_entity.type
_entity.pdbx_description
1 polymer ?
#
loop_
_entity_poly.entity_id
_entity_poly.type
_entity_poly.pdbx_seq_one_letter_code
_entity_poly.pdbx_strand_id
1 'polypeptide(L)'
;MDRKPRAFRVISAIWRIVEQVSREAKAEIALLDVGPNLGALNRSALIAAQHVVVPLAPDMYSLQGLNNLGPTLRRWREGWSERLSRNPVGTLSLPQGEMKPVGYVVMQHGLRDNRPVKAYKRWMDRIPRTYRESILDDFSTSPTEVMQDSNCLALLKHYRSLMPLAMEAHKPMFHLRPADGAIGAHVAAVQACFNDFKRLAHQIESVVTPRARGPRTSAI
;
A
#
# COMPACT_ATOMS: atom_id res chain seq x y z
N MET A 1 14.09 -21.48 -12.87
CA MET A 1 12.75 -21.26 -13.51
C MET A 1 13.05 -20.79 -14.92
N ASP A 2 13.59 -21.69 -15.72
CA ASP A 2 14.47 -21.34 -16.84
C ASP A 2 13.66 -21.41 -18.12
N ARG A 3 13.33 -20.25 -18.70
CA ARG A 3 12.67 -20.11 -20.00
C ARG A 3 11.42 -21.00 -20.19
N LYS A 4 10.71 -21.35 -19.12
CA LYS A 4 9.51 -22.19 -19.20
C LYS A 4 8.28 -21.30 -19.46
N PRO A 5 7.63 -21.37 -20.64
CA PRO A 5 6.46 -20.54 -20.95
C PRO A 5 5.35 -20.62 -19.90
N ARG A 6 5.14 -21.82 -19.32
CA ARG A 6 4.16 -22.05 -18.24
C ARG A 6 4.45 -21.22 -16.99
N ALA A 7 5.72 -21.04 -16.62
CA ALA A 7 6.08 -20.28 -15.42
C ALA A 7 5.74 -18.80 -15.57
N PHE A 8 6.00 -18.21 -16.74
CA PHE A 8 5.59 -16.83 -17.05
C PHE A 8 4.09 -16.67 -17.00
N ARG A 9 3.34 -17.63 -17.57
CA ARG A 9 1.86 -17.60 -17.53
C ARG A 9 1.31 -17.66 -16.10
N VAL A 10 1.91 -18.48 -15.22
CA VAL A 10 1.46 -18.60 -13.84
C VAL A 10 1.77 -17.33 -13.04
N ILE A 11 3.02 -16.84 -13.07
CA ILE A 11 3.43 -15.67 -12.28
C ILE A 11 2.68 -14.40 -12.70
N SER A 12 2.47 -14.20 -14.00
CA SER A 12 1.76 -13.02 -14.52
C SER A 12 0.24 -13.19 -14.57
N ALA A 13 -0.34 -14.23 -13.97
CA ALA A 13 -1.79 -14.46 -14.03
C ALA A 13 -2.58 -13.29 -13.45
N ILE A 14 -2.17 -12.77 -12.28
CA ILE A 14 -2.83 -11.63 -11.62
C ILE A 14 -2.75 -10.39 -12.53
N TRP A 15 -1.59 -10.11 -13.11
CA TRP A 15 -1.42 -8.99 -14.05
C TRP A 15 -2.43 -9.03 -15.21
N ARG A 16 -2.57 -10.20 -15.86
CA ARG A 16 -3.46 -10.32 -17.01
C ARG A 16 -4.95 -10.18 -16.63
N ILE A 17 -5.33 -10.70 -15.46
CA ILE A 17 -6.69 -10.53 -14.92
C ILE A 17 -6.95 -9.05 -14.65
N VAL A 18 -6.02 -8.37 -13.96
CA VAL A 18 -6.14 -6.93 -13.67
C VAL A 18 -6.21 -6.11 -14.96
N GLU A 19 -5.32 -6.36 -15.93
CA GLU A 19 -5.31 -5.66 -17.21
C GLU A 19 -6.65 -5.84 -17.97
N GLN A 20 -7.20 -7.06 -17.99
CA GLN A 20 -8.49 -7.32 -18.62
C GLN A 20 -9.64 -6.60 -17.90
N VAL A 21 -9.76 -6.79 -16.58
CA VAL A 21 -10.83 -6.20 -15.77
C VAL A 21 -10.77 -4.67 -15.80
N SER A 22 -9.58 -4.08 -15.73
CA SER A 22 -9.42 -2.62 -15.81
C SER A 22 -9.88 -2.06 -17.16
N ARG A 23 -9.64 -2.78 -18.27
CA ARG A 23 -10.17 -2.37 -19.59
C ARG A 23 -11.70 -2.43 -19.65
N GLU A 24 -12.28 -3.52 -19.15
CA GLU A 24 -13.74 -3.72 -19.16
C GLU A 24 -14.46 -2.71 -18.24
N ALA A 25 -13.91 -2.47 -17.05
CA ALA A 25 -14.46 -1.56 -16.06
C ALA A 25 -14.09 -0.08 -16.30
N LYS A 26 -13.23 0.20 -17.28
CA LYS A 26 -12.61 1.53 -17.50
C LYS A 26 -11.97 2.08 -16.22
N ALA A 27 -11.34 1.20 -15.44
CA ALA A 27 -10.70 1.55 -14.19
C ALA A 27 -9.28 2.08 -14.42
N GLU A 28 -8.98 3.24 -13.84
CA GLU A 28 -7.65 3.86 -13.90
C GLU A 28 -6.71 3.30 -12.82
N ILE A 29 -7.27 2.84 -11.71
CA ILE A 29 -6.53 2.30 -10.56
C ILE A 29 -7.14 0.96 -10.17
N ALA A 30 -6.27 -0.04 -10.00
CA ALA A 30 -6.62 -1.31 -9.39
C ALA A 30 -5.88 -1.45 -8.04
N LEU A 31 -6.63 -1.74 -6.98
CA LEU A 31 -6.06 -2.01 -5.65
C LEU A 31 -5.90 -3.52 -5.46
N LEU A 32 -4.67 -3.96 -5.17
CA LEU A 32 -4.36 -5.35 -4.86
C LEU A 32 -4.12 -5.48 -3.36
N ASP A 33 -5.11 -6.03 -2.65
CA ASP A 33 -4.96 -6.36 -1.24
C ASP A 33 -4.31 -7.74 -1.09
N VAL A 34 -3.23 -7.81 -0.32
CA VAL A 34 -2.40 -9.02 -0.17
C VAL A 34 -2.27 -9.38 1.30
N GLY A 35 -2.23 -10.68 1.59
CA GLY A 35 -2.08 -11.16 2.97
C GLY A 35 -0.71 -10.78 3.59
N PRO A 36 -0.50 -11.03 4.89
CA PRO A 36 0.71 -10.59 5.60
C PRO A 36 1.97 -11.44 5.33
N ASN A 37 1.95 -12.33 4.33
CA ASN A 37 3.04 -13.27 4.05
C ASN A 37 3.85 -12.88 2.80
N LEU A 38 5.03 -13.49 2.64
CA LEU A 38 5.88 -13.31 1.46
C LEU A 38 5.89 -14.57 0.59
N GLY A 39 4.72 -15.21 0.46
CA GLY A 39 4.53 -16.44 -0.32
C GLY A 39 4.36 -16.21 -1.83
N ALA A 40 4.20 -17.30 -2.58
CA ALA A 40 4.17 -17.28 -4.04
C ALA A 40 3.00 -16.47 -4.63
N LEU A 41 1.84 -16.47 -3.98
CA LEU A 41 0.67 -15.70 -4.42
C LEU A 41 0.93 -14.19 -4.27
N ASN A 42 1.36 -13.76 -3.08
CA ASN A 42 1.71 -12.37 -2.80
C ASN A 42 2.86 -11.88 -3.68
N ARG A 43 3.85 -12.74 -3.95
CA ARG A 43 4.89 -12.45 -4.93
C ARG A 43 4.31 -12.17 -6.32
N SER A 44 3.37 -12.98 -6.78
CA SER A 44 2.74 -12.79 -8.10
C SER A 44 1.91 -11.51 -8.14
N ALA A 45 1.20 -11.18 -7.05
CA ALA A 45 0.46 -9.94 -6.91
C ALA A 45 1.37 -8.71 -6.91
N LEU A 46 2.47 -8.76 -6.15
CA LEU A 46 3.45 -7.68 -6.08
C LEU A 46 4.18 -7.50 -7.42
N ILE A 47 4.56 -8.59 -8.11
CA ILE A 47 5.12 -8.50 -9.47
C ILE A 47 4.12 -7.84 -10.44
N ALA A 48 2.81 -8.03 -10.26
CA ALA A 48 1.80 -7.34 -11.05
C ALA A 48 1.62 -5.86 -10.66
N ALA A 49 2.04 -5.45 -9.46
CA ALA A 49 1.85 -4.09 -8.96
C ALA A 49 2.94 -3.13 -9.46
N GLN A 50 2.50 -1.96 -9.92
CA GLN A 50 3.39 -0.84 -10.25
C GLN A 50 3.86 -0.12 -8.98
N HIS A 51 2.96 0.07 -8.02
CA HIS A 51 3.20 0.81 -6.79
C HIS A 51 2.86 -0.05 -5.56
N VAL A 52 3.55 0.22 -4.45
CA VAL A 52 3.35 -0.46 -3.17
C VAL A 52 3.17 0.58 -2.07
N VAL A 53 2.02 0.53 -1.38
CA VAL A 53 1.74 1.28 -0.16
C VAL A 53 1.81 0.33 1.02
N VAL A 54 2.50 0.71 2.10
CA VAL A 54 2.71 -0.18 3.26
C VAL A 54 1.87 0.27 4.46
N PRO A 55 0.84 -0.48 4.87
CA PRO A 55 0.15 -0.21 6.13
C PRO A 55 1.01 -0.65 7.32
N LEU A 56 1.12 0.20 8.34
CA LEU A 56 1.98 -0.02 9.52
C LEU A 56 1.22 0.27 10.81
N ALA A 57 1.46 -0.53 11.84
CA ALA A 57 1.13 -0.17 13.21
C ALA A 57 2.40 0.34 13.93
N PRO A 58 2.27 1.18 14.97
CA PRO A 58 3.40 1.64 15.76
C PRO A 58 3.81 0.58 16.80
N ASP A 59 4.38 -0.51 16.27
CA ASP A 59 4.87 -1.65 17.05
C ASP A 59 6.13 -2.28 16.43
N MET A 60 6.74 -3.22 17.17
CA MET A 60 7.94 -3.93 16.74
C MET A 60 7.68 -4.81 15.51
N TYR A 61 6.50 -5.41 15.37
CA TYR A 61 6.19 -6.32 14.27
C TYR A 61 6.14 -5.59 12.94
N SER A 62 5.60 -4.37 12.91
CA SER A 62 5.57 -3.53 11.72
C SER A 62 6.97 -3.10 11.30
N LEU A 63 7.84 -2.73 12.25
CA LEU A 63 9.24 -2.43 11.95
C LEU A 63 10.02 -3.66 11.44
N GLN A 64 9.80 -4.82 12.06
CA GLN A 64 10.38 -6.07 11.57
C GLN A 64 9.85 -6.43 10.17
N GLY A 65 8.57 -6.17 9.91
CA GLY A 65 7.93 -6.32 8.61
C GLY A 65 8.63 -5.49 7.54
N LEU A 66 8.95 -4.22 7.82
CA LEU A 66 9.71 -3.37 6.90
C LEU A 66 11.10 -3.94 6.57
N ASN A 67 11.83 -4.39 7.60
CA ASN A 67 13.16 -5.00 7.44
C ASN A 67 13.13 -6.26 6.56
N ASN A 68 12.02 -6.99 6.54
CA ASN A 68 11.85 -8.17 5.69
C ASN A 68 11.33 -7.81 4.29
N LEU A 69 10.39 -6.86 4.21
CA LEU A 69 9.71 -6.49 2.98
C LEU A 69 10.66 -5.84 1.98
N GLY A 70 11.44 -4.87 2.42
CA GLY A 70 12.30 -4.07 1.52
C GLY A 70 13.31 -4.89 0.73
N PRO A 71 14.16 -5.71 1.40
CA PRO A 71 15.06 -6.63 0.70
C PRO A 71 14.33 -7.66 -0.17
N THR A 72 13.10 -8.05 0.21
CA THR A 72 12.29 -8.99 -0.58
C THR A 72 11.79 -8.36 -1.87
N LEU A 73 11.27 -7.12 -1.82
CA LEU A 73 10.82 -6.39 -3.00
C LEU A 73 11.98 -6.19 -4.00
N ARG A 74 13.17 -5.79 -3.51
CA ARG A 74 14.38 -5.65 -4.35
C ARG A 74 14.75 -6.96 -5.04
N ARG A 75 14.87 -8.04 -4.27
CA ARG A 75 15.22 -9.38 -4.79
C ARG A 75 14.19 -9.90 -5.81
N TRP A 76 12.90 -9.63 -5.57
CA TRP A 76 11.83 -10.02 -6.49
C TRP A 76 11.85 -9.19 -7.77
N ARG A 77 12.14 -7.88 -7.68
CA ARG A 77 12.30 -6.99 -8.82
C ARG A 77 13.47 -7.41 -9.69
N GLU A 78 14.65 -7.61 -9.10
CA GLU A 78 15.85 -8.09 -9.78
C GLU A 78 15.59 -9.43 -10.46
N GLY A 79 15.04 -10.39 -9.71
CA GLY A 79 14.73 -11.71 -10.25
C GLY A 79 13.68 -11.67 -11.36
N TRP A 80 12.69 -10.78 -11.28
CA TRP A 80 11.70 -10.64 -12.35
C TRP A 80 12.31 -10.00 -13.60
N SER A 81 13.11 -8.94 -13.44
CA SER A 81 13.83 -8.28 -14.54
C SER A 81 14.73 -9.26 -15.30
N GLU A 82 15.50 -10.10 -14.59
CA GLU A 82 16.32 -11.15 -15.22
C GLU A 82 15.47 -12.17 -16.00
N ARG A 83 14.28 -12.51 -15.51
CA ARG A 83 13.37 -13.43 -16.20
C ARG A 83 12.78 -12.77 -17.44
N LEU A 84 12.34 -11.51 -17.34
CA LEU A 84 11.81 -10.74 -18.47
C LEU A 84 12.79 -10.67 -19.63
N SER A 85 14.09 -10.44 -19.37
CA SER A 85 15.11 -10.38 -20.43
C SER A 85 15.32 -11.71 -21.18
N ARG A 86 14.83 -12.82 -20.60
CA ARG A 86 14.88 -14.17 -21.17
C ARG A 86 13.49 -14.71 -21.52
N ASN A 87 12.50 -13.84 -21.67
CA ASN A 87 11.11 -14.21 -21.94
C ASN A 87 11.02 -14.97 -23.29
N PRO A 88 10.58 -16.25 -23.28
CA PRO A 88 10.44 -17.04 -24.50
C PRO A 88 9.11 -16.78 -25.24
N VAL A 89 8.19 -15.98 -24.68
CA VAL A 89 6.84 -15.76 -25.23
C VAL A 89 6.59 -14.27 -25.48
N GLY A 90 6.86 -13.80 -26.70
CA GLY A 90 6.69 -12.39 -27.07
C GLY A 90 5.25 -11.87 -27.07
N THR A 91 4.25 -12.75 -27.15
CA THR A 91 2.83 -12.38 -27.22
C THR A 91 2.14 -12.27 -25.86
N LEU A 92 2.79 -12.68 -24.78
CA LEU A 92 2.18 -12.68 -23.46
C LEU A 92 2.31 -11.28 -22.84
N SER A 93 1.18 -10.66 -22.45
CA SER A 93 1.23 -9.45 -21.63
C SER A 93 1.85 -9.77 -20.27
N LEU A 94 2.93 -9.05 -19.94
CA LEU A 94 3.72 -9.25 -18.73
C LEU A 94 3.90 -7.90 -18.01
N PRO A 95 3.84 -7.86 -16.67
CA PRO A 95 4.12 -6.65 -15.93
C PRO A 95 5.61 -6.33 -15.97
N GLN A 96 5.96 -5.04 -15.85
CA GLN A 96 7.36 -4.61 -15.67
C GLN A 96 7.93 -5.05 -14.31
N GLY A 97 7.07 -5.32 -13.33
CA GLY A 97 7.47 -5.69 -11.97
C GLY A 97 8.16 -4.57 -11.22
N GLU A 98 7.67 -3.34 -11.37
CA GLU A 98 8.24 -2.17 -10.70
C GLU A 98 8.19 -2.30 -9.18
N MET A 99 7.06 -2.75 -8.60
CA MET A 99 6.92 -2.90 -7.14
C MET A 99 7.40 -1.64 -6.40
N LYS A 100 7.12 -0.44 -6.94
CA LYS A 100 7.73 0.80 -6.46
C LYS A 100 7.10 1.20 -5.13
N PRO A 101 7.85 1.24 -4.02
CA PRO A 101 7.33 1.76 -2.77
C PRO A 101 7.02 3.25 -2.92
N VAL A 102 5.79 3.67 -2.61
CA VAL A 102 5.34 5.07 -2.74
C VAL A 102 5.01 5.74 -1.41
N GLY A 103 4.99 4.98 -0.33
CA GLY A 103 4.78 5.50 1.01
C GLY A 103 4.18 4.46 1.94
N TYR A 104 3.90 4.91 3.16
CA TYR A 104 3.30 4.11 4.21
C TYR A 104 2.12 4.84 4.85
N VAL A 105 1.22 4.05 5.47
CA VAL A 105 0.07 4.54 6.23
C VAL A 105 0.22 4.04 7.65
N VAL A 106 0.20 4.95 8.63
CA VAL A 106 0.26 4.56 10.05
C VAL A 106 -1.15 4.39 10.59
N MET A 107 -1.49 3.18 10.99
CA MET A 107 -2.77 2.83 11.59
C MET A 107 -2.62 2.75 13.12
N GLN A 108 -3.46 3.48 13.84
CA GLN A 108 -3.46 3.48 15.32
C GLN A 108 -4.19 2.26 15.90
N HIS A 109 -3.91 1.04 15.41
CA HIS A 109 -4.57 -0.16 15.90
C HIS A 109 -4.20 -0.46 17.36
N GLY A 110 -5.22 -0.67 18.20
CA GLY A 110 -5.01 -1.19 19.55
C GLY A 110 -4.30 -0.26 20.53
N LEU A 111 -4.60 1.05 20.52
CA LEU A 111 -4.38 1.90 21.70
C LEU A 111 -5.24 1.34 22.85
N ARG A 112 -4.70 0.38 23.61
CA ARG A 112 -5.16 0.15 24.98
C ARG A 112 -4.89 1.45 25.73
N ASP A 113 -5.87 1.95 26.46
CA ASP A 113 -5.74 3.13 27.33
C ASP A 113 -4.58 2.99 28.37
N ASN A 114 -3.97 1.80 28.48
CA ASN A 114 -2.86 1.45 29.36
C ASN A 114 -1.44 1.50 28.77
N ARG A 115 -1.22 1.80 27.48
CA ARG A 115 0.16 1.97 26.97
C ARG A 115 0.63 3.41 27.23
N PRO A 116 1.78 3.63 27.92
CA PRO A 116 2.31 4.97 28.11
C PRO A 116 2.49 5.65 26.75
N VAL A 117 1.97 6.87 26.61
CA VAL A 117 2.10 7.71 25.39
C VAL A 117 3.55 7.74 24.87
N LYS A 118 4.53 7.69 25.79
CA LYS A 118 5.97 7.61 25.48
C LYS A 118 6.39 6.36 24.71
N ALA A 119 5.85 5.18 25.04
CA ALA A 119 6.21 3.92 24.36
C ALA A 119 5.67 3.87 22.93
N TYR A 120 4.46 4.39 22.73
CA TYR A 120 3.86 4.56 21.40
C TYR A 120 4.67 5.54 20.54
N LYS A 121 5.02 6.71 21.11
CA LYS A 121 5.85 7.71 20.43
C LYS A 121 7.20 7.12 19.99
N ARG A 122 7.85 6.33 20.86
CA ARG A 122 9.13 5.64 20.52
C ARG A 122 9.04 4.76 19.28
N TRP A 123 7.92 4.07 19.04
CA TRP A 123 7.76 3.24 17.84
C TRP A 123 7.45 4.11 16.62
N MET A 124 6.57 5.10 16.76
CA MET A 124 6.28 6.06 15.70
C MET A 124 7.55 6.75 15.18
N ASP A 125 8.40 7.25 16.09
CA ASP A 125 9.61 7.99 15.75
C ASP A 125 10.64 7.13 14.98
N ARG A 126 10.49 5.79 15.00
CA ARG A 126 11.35 4.86 14.27
C ARG A 126 10.85 4.51 12.88
N ILE A 127 9.55 4.62 12.63
CA ILE A 127 8.94 4.25 11.34
C ILE A 127 9.60 5.00 10.16
N PRO A 128 9.75 6.35 10.18
CA PRO A 128 10.33 7.10 9.07
C PRO A 128 11.74 6.64 8.69
N ARG A 129 12.57 6.35 9.70
CA ARG A 129 13.93 5.86 9.52
C ARG A 129 13.93 4.44 8.95
N THR A 130 13.22 3.51 9.59
CA THR A 130 13.17 2.11 9.14
C THR A 130 12.57 1.98 7.74
N TYR A 131 11.57 2.78 7.38
CA TYR A 131 11.04 2.78 6.02
C TYR A 131 12.12 3.19 5.00
N ARG A 132 12.84 4.30 5.23
CA ARG A 132 13.90 4.75 4.32
C ARG A 132 15.02 3.72 4.18
N GLU A 133 15.56 3.26 5.30
CA GLU A 133 16.68 2.33 5.31
C GLU A 133 16.29 0.97 4.71
N SER A 134 15.19 0.37 5.15
CA SER A 134 14.83 -0.99 4.73
C SER A 134 14.20 -1.02 3.34
N ILE A 135 13.25 -0.12 3.08
CA ILE A 135 12.39 -0.12 1.87
C ILE A 135 13.01 0.69 0.74
N LEU A 136 13.55 1.88 1.03
CA LEU A 136 14.11 2.78 0.01
C LEU A 136 15.62 2.60 -0.19
N ASP A 137 16.31 1.88 0.71
CA ASP A 137 17.77 1.74 0.73
C ASP A 137 18.48 3.11 0.87
N ASP A 138 17.84 4.05 1.58
CA ASP A 138 18.31 5.42 1.81
C ASP A 138 18.75 5.62 3.27
N PHE A 139 20.04 5.92 3.45
CA PHE A 139 20.69 6.16 4.75
C PHE A 139 21.10 7.63 4.95
N SER A 140 20.70 8.54 4.05
CA SER A 140 21.20 9.92 4.01
C SER A 140 20.50 10.87 4.99
N THR A 141 19.35 10.49 5.54
CA THR A 141 18.43 11.47 6.15
C THR A 141 18.46 11.50 7.69
N SER A 142 18.32 12.70 8.24
CA SER A 142 18.05 12.92 9.66
C SER A 142 16.66 12.40 10.06
N PRO A 143 16.47 11.98 11.33
CA PRO A 143 15.16 11.54 11.80
C PRO A 143 14.11 12.63 11.57
N THR A 144 13.07 12.29 10.83
CA THR A 144 11.89 13.13 10.57
C THR A 144 10.72 12.55 11.35
N GLU A 145 9.88 13.38 11.95
CA GLU A 145 8.65 12.90 12.58
C GLU A 145 7.66 12.37 11.52
N VAL A 146 6.86 11.36 11.85
CA VAL A 146 5.86 10.77 10.94
C VAL A 146 4.96 11.82 10.28
N MET A 147 4.57 12.86 11.02
CA MET A 147 3.68 13.93 10.52
C MET A 147 4.35 14.87 9.50
N GLN A 148 5.68 14.86 9.44
CA GLN A 148 6.49 15.69 8.56
C GLN A 148 7.18 14.87 7.46
N ASP A 149 7.03 13.55 7.49
CA ASP A 149 7.65 12.65 6.54
C ASP A 149 6.86 12.65 5.22
N SER A 150 7.52 13.02 4.13
CA SER A 150 6.94 12.97 2.77
C SER A 150 6.50 11.58 2.32
N ASN A 151 7.02 10.51 2.93
CA ASN A 151 6.60 9.14 2.66
C ASN A 151 5.38 8.69 3.49
N CYS A 152 4.96 9.48 4.48
CA CYS A 152 3.76 9.19 5.27
C CYS A 152 2.53 9.69 4.53
N LEU A 153 1.73 8.76 3.99
CA LEU A 153 0.53 9.10 3.22
C LEU A 153 -0.67 9.45 4.11
N ALA A 154 -0.75 8.84 5.29
CA ALA A 154 -1.74 9.18 6.30
C ALA A 154 -1.39 8.61 7.68
N LEU A 155 -1.92 9.28 8.71
CA LEU A 155 -2.08 8.76 10.06
C LEU A 155 -3.56 8.49 10.32
N LEU A 156 -3.96 7.23 10.32
CA LEU A 156 -5.36 6.81 10.51
C LEU A 156 -5.64 6.47 11.96
N LYS A 157 -6.73 7.05 12.49
CA LYS A 157 -7.23 6.74 13.83
C LYS A 157 -7.82 5.33 13.87
N HIS A 158 -7.93 4.76 15.07
CA HIS A 158 -8.49 3.43 15.25
C HIS A 158 -9.98 3.31 14.88
N TYR A 159 -10.72 4.42 14.80
CA TYR A 159 -12.19 4.55 14.72
C TYR A 159 -13.02 3.65 15.66
N ARG A 160 -12.37 2.90 16.57
CA ARG A 160 -12.91 2.12 17.69
C ARG A 160 -14.17 1.35 17.29
N SER A 161 -15.31 1.71 17.87
CA SER A 161 -16.59 1.02 17.70
C SER A 161 -17.21 1.19 16.32
N LEU A 162 -16.73 2.10 15.47
CA LEU A 162 -17.24 2.19 14.09
C LEU A 162 -16.97 0.91 13.29
N MET A 163 -15.85 0.23 13.55
CA MET A 163 -15.52 -0.99 12.79
C MET A 163 -16.50 -2.14 13.10
N PRO A 164 -16.77 -2.51 14.37
CA PRO A 164 -17.82 -3.47 14.69
C PRO A 164 -19.20 -3.10 14.13
N LEU A 165 -19.63 -1.84 14.26
CA LEU A 165 -20.92 -1.39 13.73
C LEU A 165 -21.00 -1.50 12.20
N ALA A 166 -19.90 -1.16 11.51
CA ALA A 166 -19.77 -1.29 10.06
C ALA A 166 -19.90 -2.74 9.60
N MET A 167 -19.29 -3.68 10.34
CA MET A 167 -19.38 -5.11 10.07
C MET A 167 -20.82 -5.63 10.26
N GLU A 168 -21.47 -5.26 11.36
CA GLU A 168 -22.85 -5.66 11.65
C GLU A 168 -23.84 -5.10 10.60
N ALA A 169 -23.68 -3.83 10.24
CA ALA A 169 -24.53 -3.16 9.26
C ALA A 169 -24.16 -3.48 7.80
N HIS A 170 -23.07 -4.21 7.55
CA HIS A 170 -22.51 -4.48 6.22
C HIS A 170 -22.28 -3.22 5.38
N LYS A 171 -21.77 -2.15 6.00
CA LYS A 171 -21.55 -0.84 5.38
C LYS A 171 -20.13 -0.33 5.66
N PRO A 172 -19.54 0.48 4.79
CA PRO A 172 -18.34 1.23 5.14
C PRO A 172 -18.54 2.06 6.42
N MET A 173 -17.51 2.19 7.25
CA MET A 173 -17.58 2.97 8.51
C MET A 173 -18.11 4.39 8.31
N PHE A 174 -17.73 5.02 7.20
CA PHE A 174 -18.14 6.39 6.86
C PHE A 174 -19.56 6.46 6.23
N HIS A 175 -20.25 5.34 6.06
CA HIS A 175 -21.65 5.27 5.62
C HIS A 175 -22.63 4.91 6.76
N LEU A 176 -22.11 4.66 7.96
CA LEU A 176 -22.95 4.38 9.14
C LEU A 176 -23.88 5.55 9.45
N ARG A 177 -25.14 5.22 9.72
CA ARG A 177 -26.19 6.17 10.11
C ARG A 177 -26.53 6.00 11.60
N PRO A 178 -27.25 6.94 12.21
CA PRO A 178 -27.78 6.76 13.57
C PRO A 178 -28.58 5.45 13.74
N ALA A 179 -29.32 5.03 12.71
CA ALA A 179 -30.05 3.77 12.68
C ALA A 179 -29.15 2.51 12.73
N ASP A 180 -27.87 2.65 12.40
CA ASP A 180 -26.86 1.58 12.48
C ASP A 180 -26.10 1.60 13.83
N GLY A 181 -26.64 2.29 14.85
CA GLY A 181 -26.01 2.44 16.17
C GLY A 181 -24.94 3.53 16.27
N ALA A 182 -24.63 4.23 15.18
CA ALA A 182 -23.70 5.36 15.17
C ALA A 182 -24.34 6.66 15.71
N ILE A 183 -24.66 6.67 17.00
CA ILE A 183 -25.30 7.80 17.70
C ILE A 183 -24.30 8.62 18.53
N GLY A 184 -24.68 9.85 18.88
CA GLY A 184 -23.89 10.74 19.73
C GLY A 184 -22.49 11.03 19.15
N ALA A 185 -21.44 10.75 19.91
CA ALA A 185 -20.05 10.97 19.49
C ALA A 185 -19.65 10.18 18.23
N HIS A 186 -20.37 9.11 17.87
CA HIS A 186 -20.11 8.37 16.65
C HIS A 186 -20.43 9.16 15.39
N VAL A 187 -21.39 10.07 15.41
CA VAL A 187 -21.74 10.89 14.22
C VAL A 187 -20.53 11.72 13.76
N ALA A 188 -19.85 12.39 14.70
CA ALA A 188 -18.63 13.12 14.41
C ALA A 188 -17.48 12.21 13.96
N ALA A 189 -17.39 11.00 14.53
CA ALA A 189 -16.37 10.02 14.15
C ALA A 189 -16.58 9.46 12.73
N VAL A 190 -17.83 9.26 12.29
CA VAL A 190 -18.19 8.84 10.92
C VAL A 190 -17.73 9.90 9.92
N GLN A 191 -18.01 11.18 10.19
CA GLN A 191 -17.56 12.29 9.33
C GLN A 191 -16.03 12.43 9.30
N ALA A 192 -15.37 12.28 10.45
CA ALA A 192 -13.91 12.29 10.52
C ALA A 192 -13.31 11.12 9.73
N CYS A 193 -13.89 9.92 9.84
CA CYS A 193 -13.52 8.74 9.07
C CYS A 193 -13.60 9.01 7.57
N PHE A 194 -14.71 9.57 7.10
CA PHE A 194 -14.85 9.97 5.70
C PHE A 194 -13.71 10.89 5.24
N ASN A 195 -13.45 11.96 6.01
CA ASN A 195 -12.43 12.95 5.67
C ASN A 195 -11.02 12.36 5.65
N ASP A 196 -10.70 11.47 6.58
CA ASP A 196 -9.39 10.85 6.69
C ASP A 196 -9.14 9.86 5.53
N PHE A 197 -10.12 9.01 5.20
CA PHE A 197 -10.00 8.12 4.04
C PHE A 197 -10.04 8.86 2.70
N LYS A 198 -10.82 9.94 2.58
CA LYS A 198 -10.81 10.80 1.39
C LYS A 198 -9.44 11.45 1.19
N ARG A 199 -8.81 11.97 2.25
CA ARG A 199 -7.45 12.51 2.17
C ARG A 199 -6.45 11.44 1.76
N LEU A 200 -6.51 10.26 2.36
CA LEU A 200 -5.65 9.14 1.98
C LEU A 200 -5.82 8.77 0.50
N ALA A 201 -7.06 8.68 0.01
CA ALA A 201 -7.32 8.38 -1.40
C ALA A 201 -6.65 9.38 -2.34
N HIS A 202 -6.79 10.69 -2.07
CA HIS A 202 -6.13 11.73 -2.87
C HIS A 202 -4.59 11.70 -2.74
N GLN A 203 -4.05 11.38 -1.56
CA GLN A 203 -2.60 11.23 -1.39
C GLN A 203 -2.07 10.07 -2.24
N ILE A 204 -2.73 8.91 -2.19
CA ILE A 204 -2.39 7.75 -3.04
C ILE A 204 -2.49 8.12 -4.51
N GLU A 205 -3.61 8.70 -4.95
CA GLU A 205 -3.82 9.16 -6.32
C GLU A 205 -2.68 10.07 -6.81
N SER A 206 -2.26 11.02 -5.97
CA SER A 206 -1.21 11.99 -6.31
C SER A 206 0.17 11.39 -6.51
N VAL A 207 0.46 10.23 -5.88
CA VAL A 207 1.77 9.57 -5.97
C VAL A 207 1.80 8.42 -6.97
N VAL A 208 0.64 7.86 -7.35
CA VAL A 208 0.55 6.75 -8.33
C VAL A 208 0.18 7.21 -9.74
N THR A 209 -0.47 8.37 -9.87
CA THR A 209 -0.84 8.91 -11.18
C THR A 209 0.32 9.72 -11.74
N PRO A 210 0.77 9.47 -12.98
CA PRO A 210 1.77 10.32 -13.62
C PRO A 210 1.27 11.76 -13.65
N ARG A 211 2.05 12.73 -13.16
CA ARG A 211 1.80 14.14 -13.49
C ARG A 211 1.73 14.23 -15.01
N ALA A 212 0.64 14.76 -15.55
CA ALA A 212 0.49 15.00 -16.97
C ALA A 212 1.80 15.64 -17.47
N ARG A 213 2.53 14.93 -18.34
CA ARG A 213 3.67 15.53 -19.03
C ARG A 213 3.07 16.72 -19.76
N GLY A 214 3.56 17.93 -19.45
CA GLY A 214 3.21 19.14 -20.18
C GLY A 214 3.35 18.91 -21.69
N PRO A 215 2.67 19.72 -22.53
CA PRO A 215 2.54 19.46 -23.96
C PRO A 215 3.92 19.14 -24.54
N ARG A 216 4.04 17.97 -25.17
CA ARG A 216 5.23 17.62 -25.93
C ARG A 216 5.38 18.70 -26.99
N THR A 217 6.35 19.58 -26.83
CA THR A 217 6.77 20.49 -27.89
C THR A 217 7.19 19.61 -29.05
N SER A 218 6.35 19.57 -30.07
CA SER A 218 6.68 19.03 -31.39
C SER A 218 7.79 19.90 -31.95
N ALA A 219 9.04 19.46 -31.81
CA ALA A 219 10.14 19.97 -32.61
C ALA A 219 10.07 19.29 -33.97
N ILE A 220 9.82 20.13 -34.98
CA ILE A 220 10.00 19.88 -36.41
C ILE A 220 11.49 19.68 -36.68
#